data_AF-A0A3E1E1Q5-F1
#
_entry.id   AF-A0A3E1E1Q5-F1
#
_cell.length_a   1.000
_cell.length_b   1.000
_cell.length_c   1.000
_cell.angle_alpha   90.00
_cell.angle_beta   90.00
_cell.angle_gamma   90.00
#
_symmetry.space_group_name_H-M   'P 1'
#
loop_
_entity.id
_entity.type
_entity.pdbx_description
1 polymer ?
#
loop_
_entity_poly.entity_id
_entity_poly.type
_entity_poly.pdbx_seq_one_letter_code
_entity_poly.pdbx_strand_id
1 'polypeptide(L)'
;MVRPLLCLVLLSAPLSASVEEPLRKILAVGREGSGNQSAAEGLAALSSATLEDLPALIEALGRANPLAANYIRAAIATLVDRETSAGKTLPLPGLTRILFDANAGDQPRSLAFELIRRASPKAADQMIPGFLSDPNVELRRLAVEHLLKIAQETEKAGLKEDATLLYAQASNAARDVDQIRTLADLLAKRGQPVDIPRRMGFLMHWDVIGPFDNTGLQGFTKVYPPETEWKRDAVYPGKSGEVRWQPLMTSDPYGKVDLNLPFGMLKETVGYARTTFNASQGQGVELRLGCKNAWKIWVNGELLFGRDEYHRGQRIDQYILPAKFRAGPNEILVKCCQNEQTQDWTVQWEFQLRICDPSGNAVLAVDRPPTPQPQEARRRPNPAK
;
A
#
# COMPACT_ATOMS: atom_id res chain seq x y z
N MET A 1 -15.45 -8.42 39.47
CA MET A 1 -16.68 -8.01 38.76
C MET A 1 -16.57 -8.47 37.31
N VAL A 2 -17.28 -9.53 36.96
CA VAL A 2 -17.28 -10.13 35.61
C VAL A 2 -18.32 -9.37 34.77
N ARG A 3 -17.87 -8.68 33.71
CA ARG A 3 -18.77 -8.05 32.73
C ARG A 3 -19.27 -9.13 31.76
N PRO A 4 -20.59 -9.27 31.52
CA PRO A 4 -21.09 -10.25 30.57
C PRO A 4 -20.80 -9.77 29.14
N LEU A 5 -20.26 -10.67 28.31
CA LEU A 5 -20.13 -10.51 26.88
C LEU A 5 -21.53 -10.58 26.27
N LEU A 6 -22.06 -9.45 25.81
CA LEU A 6 -23.30 -9.42 25.05
C LEU A 6 -22.95 -9.78 23.60
N CYS A 7 -23.16 -11.03 23.20
CA CYS A 7 -23.12 -11.43 21.80
C CYS A 7 -24.32 -10.82 21.08
N LEU A 8 -24.10 -9.70 20.39
CA LEU A 8 -25.05 -9.15 19.44
C LEU A 8 -25.04 -10.08 18.21
N VAL A 9 -26.08 -10.90 18.07
CA VAL A 9 -26.34 -11.64 16.83
C VAL A 9 -26.79 -10.59 15.80
N LEU A 10 -25.92 -10.25 14.86
CA LEU A 10 -26.24 -9.43 13.71
C LEU A 10 -27.20 -10.23 12.81
N LEU A 11 -28.50 -9.94 12.90
CA LEU A 11 -29.44 -10.35 11.85
C LEU A 11 -29.12 -9.53 10.59
N SER A 12 -28.46 -10.16 9.63
CA SER A 12 -28.49 -9.70 8.24
C SER A 12 -29.95 -9.68 7.78
N ALA A 13 -30.43 -8.52 7.32
CA ALA A 13 -31.73 -8.47 6.66
C ALA A 13 -31.69 -9.43 5.46
N PRO A 14 -32.66 -10.35 5.31
CA PRO A 14 -32.69 -11.24 4.15
C PRO A 14 -32.79 -10.39 2.88
N LEU A 15 -31.93 -10.68 1.89
CA LEU A 15 -32.03 -10.05 0.59
C LEU A 15 -33.43 -10.33 0.04
N SER A 16 -34.06 -9.34 -0.58
CA SER A 16 -35.22 -9.63 -1.43
C SER A 16 -34.78 -10.61 -2.52
N ALA A 17 -35.62 -11.61 -2.80
CA ALA A 17 -35.40 -12.55 -3.89
C ALA A 17 -35.18 -11.84 -5.25
N SER A 18 -35.63 -10.59 -5.37
CA SER A 18 -35.45 -9.75 -6.57
C SER A 18 -34.02 -9.28 -6.83
N VAL A 19 -33.13 -9.26 -5.82
CA VAL A 19 -31.75 -8.76 -5.99
C VAL A 19 -30.67 -9.83 -5.82
N GLU A 20 -30.98 -10.96 -5.18
CA GLU A 20 -30.01 -12.02 -4.90
C GLU A 20 -29.48 -12.70 -6.18
N GLU A 21 -30.36 -13.13 -7.08
CA GLU A 21 -29.94 -13.81 -8.32
C GLU A 21 -29.17 -12.87 -9.28
N PRO A 22 -29.60 -11.60 -9.52
CA PRO A 22 -28.80 -10.64 -10.27
C PRO A 22 -27.41 -10.39 -9.66
N LEU A 23 -27.30 -10.29 -8.34
CA LEU A 23 -26.01 -10.17 -7.66
C LEU A 23 -25.13 -11.40 -7.87
N ARG A 24 -25.71 -12.61 -7.79
CA ARG A 24 -24.98 -13.86 -8.03
C ARG A 24 -24.39 -13.90 -9.45
N LYS A 25 -25.16 -13.46 -10.46
CA LYS A 25 -24.67 -13.35 -11.84
C LYS A 25 -23.47 -12.41 -11.97
N ILE A 26 -23.53 -11.23 -11.32
CA ILE A 26 -22.43 -10.27 -11.35
C ILE A 26 -21.19 -10.78 -10.61
N LEU A 27 -21.36 -11.38 -9.42
CA LEU A 27 -20.26 -11.89 -8.61
C LEU A 27 -19.50 -13.04 -9.29
N ALA A 28 -20.14 -13.74 -10.24
CA ALA A 28 -19.53 -14.81 -11.02
C ALA A 28 -18.67 -14.32 -12.20
N VAL A 29 -18.61 -13.01 -12.50
CA VAL A 29 -17.80 -12.51 -13.63
C VAL A 29 -16.33 -12.78 -13.40
N GLY A 30 -15.66 -13.29 -14.43
CA GLY A 30 -14.28 -13.75 -14.39
C GLY A 30 -13.37 -13.03 -15.38
N ARG A 31 -12.13 -13.50 -15.47
CA ARG A 31 -11.15 -13.00 -16.45
C ARG A 31 -11.59 -13.31 -17.88
N GLU A 32 -11.01 -12.57 -18.84
CA GLU A 32 -11.19 -12.81 -20.29
C GLU A 32 -12.65 -12.80 -20.76
N GLY A 33 -13.50 -12.03 -20.07
CA GLY A 33 -14.92 -11.86 -20.42
C GLY A 33 -15.83 -13.00 -19.99
N SER A 34 -15.32 -13.99 -19.24
CA SER A 34 -16.14 -15.07 -18.67
C SER A 34 -17.28 -14.50 -17.82
N GLY A 35 -18.53 -14.84 -18.17
CA GLY A 35 -19.72 -14.41 -17.43
C GLY A 35 -20.19 -12.97 -17.72
N ASN A 36 -19.56 -12.23 -18.65
CA ASN A 36 -19.90 -10.83 -18.94
C ASN A 36 -21.36 -10.62 -19.36
N GLN A 37 -21.92 -11.51 -20.19
CA GLN A 37 -23.31 -11.39 -20.63
C GLN A 37 -24.29 -11.53 -19.46
N SER A 38 -24.08 -12.53 -18.61
CA SER A 38 -24.89 -12.73 -17.40
C SER A 38 -24.72 -11.58 -16.41
N ALA A 39 -23.51 -11.02 -16.28
CA ALA A 39 -23.26 -9.83 -15.46
C ALA A 39 -23.97 -8.59 -16.02
N ALA A 40 -24.05 -8.43 -17.34
CA ALA A 40 -24.78 -7.34 -17.98
C ALA A 40 -26.30 -7.44 -17.74
N GLU A 41 -26.87 -8.64 -17.80
CA GLU A 41 -28.26 -8.88 -17.40
C GLU A 41 -28.48 -8.54 -15.92
N GLY A 42 -27.56 -8.98 -15.05
CA GLY A 42 -27.58 -8.66 -13.63
C GLY A 42 -27.53 -7.15 -13.37
N LEU A 43 -26.67 -6.43 -14.10
CA LEU A 43 -26.59 -4.97 -14.04
C LEU A 43 -27.91 -4.31 -14.40
N ALA A 44 -28.54 -4.70 -15.51
CA ALA A 44 -29.83 -4.12 -15.93
C ALA A 44 -30.93 -4.34 -14.89
N ALA A 45 -30.97 -5.53 -14.28
CA ALA A 45 -31.89 -5.85 -13.20
C ALA A 45 -31.62 -5.02 -11.93
N LEU A 46 -30.36 -4.95 -11.47
CA LEU A 46 -30.01 -4.21 -10.27
C LEU A 46 -30.12 -2.69 -10.43
N SER A 47 -29.85 -2.14 -11.61
CA SER A 47 -30.13 -0.74 -11.93
C SER A 47 -31.63 -0.40 -11.82
N SER A 48 -32.49 -1.42 -11.88
CA SER A 48 -33.93 -1.27 -11.72
C SER A 48 -34.42 -1.40 -10.28
N ALA A 49 -33.57 -1.85 -9.34
CA ALA A 49 -33.91 -2.08 -7.94
C ALA A 49 -34.23 -0.77 -7.17
N THR A 50 -34.65 -0.87 -5.92
CA THR A 50 -35.12 0.29 -5.13
C THR A 50 -34.10 0.72 -4.06
N LEU A 51 -34.33 1.88 -3.43
CA LEU A 51 -33.48 2.32 -2.32
C LEU A 51 -33.52 1.38 -1.10
N GLU A 52 -34.52 0.51 -0.97
CA GLU A 52 -34.56 -0.52 0.07
C GLU A 52 -33.48 -1.60 -0.13
N ASP A 53 -33.12 -1.87 -1.39
CA ASP A 53 -32.10 -2.85 -1.76
C ASP A 53 -30.66 -2.31 -1.65
N LEU A 54 -30.51 -0.98 -1.62
CA LEU A 54 -29.21 -0.30 -1.69
C LEU A 54 -28.19 -0.80 -0.64
N PRO A 55 -28.54 -1.01 0.64
CA PRO A 55 -27.61 -1.57 1.61
C PRO A 55 -27.03 -2.93 1.19
N ALA A 56 -27.86 -3.85 0.67
CA ALA A 56 -27.41 -5.17 0.24
C ALA A 56 -26.48 -5.11 -0.98
N LEU A 57 -26.74 -4.19 -1.91
CA LEU A 57 -25.87 -3.97 -3.07
C LEU A 57 -24.50 -3.43 -2.63
N ILE A 58 -24.47 -2.50 -1.67
CA ILE A 58 -23.22 -1.96 -1.13
C ILE A 58 -22.43 -3.07 -0.42
N GLU A 59 -23.08 -3.87 0.43
CA GLU A 59 -22.43 -5.00 1.12
C GLU A 59 -21.86 -6.04 0.14
N ALA A 60 -22.50 -6.24 -1.01
CA ALA A 60 -22.00 -7.15 -2.04
C ALA A 60 -20.62 -6.75 -2.59
N LEU A 61 -20.23 -5.47 -2.51
CA LEU A 61 -18.87 -5.03 -2.89
C LEU A 61 -17.79 -5.67 -2.01
N GLY A 62 -18.09 -6.02 -0.76
CA GLY A 62 -17.15 -6.72 0.13
C GLY A 62 -16.78 -8.13 -0.34
N ARG A 63 -17.58 -8.72 -1.23
CA ARG A 63 -17.38 -10.05 -1.81
C ARG A 63 -16.99 -10.01 -3.30
N ALA A 64 -16.93 -8.82 -3.89
CA ALA A 64 -16.75 -8.63 -5.33
C ALA A 64 -15.27 -8.67 -5.72
N ASN A 65 -14.96 -9.40 -6.79
CA ASN A 65 -13.68 -9.20 -7.48
C ASN A 65 -13.68 -7.84 -8.20
N PRO A 66 -12.52 -7.34 -8.69
CA PRO A 66 -12.45 -6.01 -9.30
C PRO A 66 -13.40 -5.79 -10.49
N LEU A 67 -13.69 -6.82 -11.27
CA LEU A 67 -14.63 -6.73 -12.40
C LEU A 67 -16.08 -6.66 -11.90
N ALA A 68 -16.46 -7.56 -10.98
CA ALA A 68 -17.78 -7.55 -10.34
C ALA A 68 -18.07 -6.22 -9.63
N ALA A 69 -17.06 -5.66 -8.94
CA ALA A 69 -17.17 -4.39 -8.23
C ALA A 69 -17.54 -3.24 -9.17
N ASN A 70 -17.03 -3.22 -10.41
CA ASN A 70 -17.38 -2.21 -11.41
C ASN A 70 -18.86 -2.31 -11.81
N TYR A 71 -19.35 -3.52 -12.06
CA TYR A 71 -20.77 -3.74 -12.35
C TYR A 71 -21.68 -3.32 -11.18
N ILE A 72 -21.35 -3.71 -9.95
CA ILE A 72 -22.13 -3.33 -8.77
C ILE A 72 -22.14 -1.81 -8.57
N ARG A 73 -20.99 -1.13 -8.71
CA ARG A 73 -20.92 0.34 -8.62
C ARG A 73 -21.76 1.03 -9.70
N ALA A 74 -21.73 0.52 -10.93
CA ALA A 74 -22.56 1.04 -12.01
C ALA A 74 -24.06 0.88 -11.72
N ALA A 75 -24.47 -0.27 -11.18
CA ALA A 75 -25.85 -0.52 -10.75
C ALA A 75 -26.27 0.46 -9.64
N ILE A 76 -25.42 0.60 -8.60
CA ILE A 76 -25.68 1.52 -7.48
C ILE A 76 -25.79 2.96 -7.96
N ALA A 77 -24.87 3.42 -8.82
CA ALA A 77 -24.91 4.79 -9.35
C ALA A 77 -26.22 5.05 -10.12
N THR A 78 -26.58 4.15 -11.03
CA THR A 78 -27.82 4.23 -11.82
C THR A 78 -29.06 4.27 -10.93
N LEU A 79 -29.12 3.37 -9.95
CA LEU A 79 -30.22 3.28 -8.98
C LEU A 79 -30.33 4.55 -8.14
N VAL A 80 -29.22 5.01 -7.55
CA VAL A 80 -29.18 6.19 -6.69
C VAL A 80 -29.59 7.44 -7.47
N ASP A 81 -29.05 7.64 -8.67
CA ASP A 81 -29.39 8.80 -9.49
C ASP A 81 -30.86 8.79 -9.89
N ARG A 82 -31.38 7.66 -10.38
CA ARG A 82 -32.80 7.52 -10.75
C ARG A 82 -33.74 7.82 -9.58
N GLU A 83 -33.51 7.18 -8.43
CA GLU A 83 -34.40 7.29 -7.28
C GLU A 83 -34.34 8.68 -6.63
N THR A 84 -33.15 9.29 -6.56
CA THR A 84 -33.00 10.64 -6.01
C THR A 84 -33.54 11.71 -6.97
N SER A 85 -33.40 11.55 -8.29
CA SER A 85 -34.08 12.40 -9.27
C SER A 85 -35.60 12.29 -9.19
N ALA A 86 -36.14 11.16 -8.73
CA ALA A 86 -37.56 10.97 -8.44
C ALA A 86 -37.99 11.52 -7.06
N GLY A 87 -37.10 12.23 -6.34
CA GLY A 87 -37.40 12.87 -5.07
C GLY A 87 -37.33 11.95 -3.85
N LYS A 88 -36.86 10.70 -4.00
CA LYS A 88 -36.68 9.78 -2.88
C LYS A 88 -35.38 10.07 -2.12
N THR A 89 -35.37 9.77 -0.83
CA THR A 89 -34.24 10.02 0.07
C THR A 89 -33.42 8.76 0.32
N LEU A 90 -32.09 8.92 0.40
CA LEU A 90 -31.21 7.79 0.67
C LEU A 90 -31.46 7.18 2.07
N PRO A 91 -31.34 5.86 2.21
CA PRO A 91 -31.59 5.15 3.47
C PRO A 91 -30.43 5.34 4.46
N LEU A 92 -30.33 6.53 5.05
CA LEU A 92 -29.25 6.89 5.99
C LEU A 92 -29.01 5.86 7.10
N PRO A 93 -30.03 5.25 7.76
CA PRO A 93 -29.79 4.22 8.77
C PRO A 93 -29.04 2.99 8.23
N GLY A 94 -29.40 2.52 7.03
CA GLY A 94 -28.75 1.38 6.39
C GLY A 94 -27.30 1.69 5.98
N LEU A 95 -27.07 2.87 5.42
CA LEU A 95 -25.73 3.34 5.07
C LEU A 95 -24.84 3.50 6.31
N THR A 96 -25.38 4.08 7.39
CA THR A 96 -24.66 4.28 8.65
C THR A 96 -24.27 2.94 9.28
N ARG A 97 -25.17 1.95 9.25
CA ARG A 97 -24.86 0.59 9.71
C ARG A 97 -23.67 0.00 8.96
N ILE A 98 -23.64 0.12 7.63
CA ILE A 98 -22.54 -0.41 6.80
C ILE A 98 -21.24 0.32 7.12
N LEU A 99 -21.26 1.66 7.18
CA LEU A 99 -20.08 2.49 7.46
C LEU A 99 -19.37 2.07 8.75
N PHE A 100 -20.13 1.80 9.81
CA PHE A 100 -19.60 1.43 11.13
C PHE A 100 -19.46 -0.08 11.35
N ASP A 101 -19.79 -0.92 10.36
CA ASP A 101 -19.50 -2.34 10.40
C ASP A 101 -18.07 -2.61 9.93
N ALA A 102 -17.17 -2.89 10.88
CA ALA A 102 -15.77 -3.22 10.59
C ALA A 102 -15.61 -4.45 9.69
N ASN A 103 -16.59 -5.35 9.62
CA ASN A 103 -16.54 -6.56 8.81
C ASN A 103 -17.07 -6.36 7.38
N ALA A 104 -17.69 -5.22 7.07
CA ALA A 104 -18.19 -4.94 5.73
C ALA A 104 -17.05 -4.80 4.70
N GLY A 105 -15.83 -4.53 5.15
CA GLY A 105 -14.66 -4.30 4.29
C GLY A 105 -14.60 -2.87 3.75
N ASP A 106 -13.48 -2.52 3.11
CA ASP A 106 -13.20 -1.11 2.80
C ASP A 106 -14.13 -0.52 1.74
N GLN A 107 -14.39 -1.26 0.65
CA GLN A 107 -15.20 -0.75 -0.45
C GLN A 107 -16.65 -0.42 -0.05
N PRO A 108 -17.39 -1.30 0.67
CA PRO A 108 -18.71 -0.96 1.17
C PRO A 108 -18.73 0.25 2.08
N ARG A 109 -17.79 0.32 3.03
CA ARG A 109 -17.72 1.39 4.04
C ARG A 109 -17.43 2.75 3.41
N SER A 110 -16.48 2.81 2.47
CA SER A 110 -16.15 4.05 1.77
C SER A 110 -17.31 4.56 0.92
N LEU A 111 -18.00 3.67 0.19
CA LEU A 111 -19.15 4.05 -0.62
C LEU A 111 -20.35 4.47 0.25
N ALA A 112 -20.58 3.79 1.37
CA ALA A 112 -21.62 4.18 2.31
C ALA A 112 -21.39 5.60 2.85
N PHE A 113 -20.14 5.94 3.21
CA PHE A 113 -19.78 7.30 3.63
C PHE A 113 -19.99 8.32 2.50
N GLU A 114 -19.58 8.01 1.27
CA GLU A 114 -19.78 8.89 0.11
C GLU A 114 -21.27 9.23 -0.10
N LEU A 115 -22.13 8.22 -0.02
CA LEU A 115 -23.58 8.38 -0.15
C LEU A 115 -24.20 9.14 1.03
N ILE A 116 -23.74 8.90 2.27
CA ILE A 116 -24.14 9.71 3.44
C ILE A 116 -23.76 11.17 3.22
N ARG A 117 -22.53 11.44 2.75
CA ARG A 117 -22.05 12.80 2.47
C ARG A 117 -22.87 13.47 1.37
N ARG A 118 -23.28 12.75 0.33
CA ARG A 118 -24.17 13.26 -0.73
C ARG A 118 -25.55 13.64 -0.18
N ALA A 119 -26.13 12.83 0.71
CA ALA A 119 -27.47 13.09 1.26
C ALA A 119 -27.48 14.08 2.43
N SER A 120 -26.43 14.10 3.26
CA SER A 120 -26.32 14.96 4.43
C SER A 120 -24.85 15.35 4.69
N PRO A 121 -24.36 16.41 4.03
CA PRO A 121 -22.98 16.88 4.23
C PRO A 121 -22.66 17.17 5.70
N LYS A 122 -23.59 17.81 6.42
CA LYS A 122 -23.44 18.14 7.84
C LYS A 122 -23.26 16.90 8.72
N ALA A 123 -24.02 15.83 8.46
CA ALA A 123 -23.88 14.59 9.23
C ALA A 123 -22.55 13.90 8.92
N ALA A 124 -22.13 13.89 7.66
CA ALA A 124 -20.84 13.35 7.26
C ALA A 124 -19.68 14.11 7.91
N ASP A 125 -19.70 15.45 7.91
CA ASP A 125 -18.66 16.28 8.53
C ASP A 125 -18.51 16.00 10.03
N GLN A 126 -19.62 15.72 10.74
CA GLN A 126 -19.60 15.33 12.15
C GLN A 126 -18.98 13.95 12.39
N MET A 127 -19.00 13.05 11.40
CA MET A 127 -18.42 11.71 11.49
C MET A 127 -16.91 11.68 11.23
N ILE A 128 -16.42 12.56 10.34
CA ILE A 128 -15.02 12.56 9.87
C ILE A 128 -13.99 12.49 11.00
N PRO A 129 -14.07 13.27 12.11
CA PRO A 129 -13.09 13.19 13.18
C PRO A 129 -12.94 11.79 13.80
N GLY A 130 -14.00 10.98 13.78
CA GLY A 130 -14.01 9.63 14.31
C GLY A 130 -13.18 8.63 13.49
N PHE A 131 -12.81 8.94 12.25
CA PHE A 131 -12.08 8.00 11.39
C PHE A 131 -10.56 8.07 11.53
N LEU A 132 -10.02 8.88 12.44
CA LEU A 132 -8.58 9.10 12.55
C LEU A 132 -7.77 7.81 12.80
N SER A 133 -8.35 6.82 13.46
CA SER A 133 -7.77 5.50 13.69
C SER A 133 -8.40 4.39 12.84
N ASP A 134 -9.33 4.71 11.94
CA ASP A 134 -10.10 3.73 11.18
C ASP A 134 -9.20 2.85 10.30
N PRO A 135 -9.34 1.51 10.28
CA PRO A 135 -8.51 0.65 9.43
C PRO A 135 -8.69 0.91 7.92
N ASN A 136 -9.84 1.44 7.50
CA ASN A 136 -10.08 1.82 6.12
C ASN A 136 -9.31 3.11 5.81
N VAL A 137 -8.33 3.00 4.91
CA VAL A 137 -7.41 4.09 4.57
C VAL A 137 -8.12 5.29 3.96
N GLU A 138 -9.18 5.08 3.18
CA GLU A 138 -9.95 6.18 2.57
C GLU A 138 -10.69 7.02 3.63
N LEU A 139 -11.30 6.36 4.62
CA LEU A 139 -11.95 7.06 5.73
C LEU A 139 -10.92 7.79 6.62
N ARG A 140 -9.80 7.11 6.90
CA ARG A 140 -8.69 7.68 7.67
C ARG A 140 -8.09 8.90 6.97
N ARG A 141 -7.95 8.86 5.65
CA ARG A 141 -7.44 9.96 4.82
C ARG A 141 -8.26 11.23 5.03
N LEU A 142 -9.60 11.11 5.04
CA LEU A 142 -10.52 12.23 5.28
C LEU A 142 -10.33 12.82 6.69
N ALA A 143 -10.19 11.99 7.71
CA ALA A 143 -9.93 12.45 9.08
C ALA A 143 -8.60 13.19 9.22
N VAL A 144 -7.54 12.66 8.58
CA VAL A 144 -6.22 13.29 8.55
C VAL A 144 -6.29 14.64 7.82
N GLU A 145 -7.00 14.73 6.70
CA GLU A 145 -7.17 15.98 5.97
C GLU A 145 -7.96 17.02 6.79
N HIS A 146 -9.02 16.60 7.47
CA HIS A 146 -9.79 17.46 8.37
C HIS A 146 -8.93 17.98 9.53
N LEU A 147 -8.15 17.11 10.18
CA LEU A 147 -7.26 17.51 11.26
C LEU A 147 -6.13 18.43 10.77
N LEU A 148 -5.62 18.20 9.56
CA LEU A 148 -4.66 19.09 8.91
C LEU A 148 -5.24 20.50 8.68
N LYS A 149 -6.50 20.61 8.26
CA LYS A 149 -7.20 21.90 8.10
C LYS A 149 -7.33 22.62 9.44
N ILE A 150 -7.74 21.92 10.49
CA ILE A 150 -7.81 22.49 11.85
C ILE A 150 -6.42 22.99 12.27
N ALA A 151 -5.37 22.19 12.10
CA ALA A 151 -4.00 22.59 12.46
C ALA A 151 -3.58 23.90 11.75
N GLN A 152 -3.90 24.02 10.45
CA GLN A 152 -3.62 25.22 9.67
C GLN A 152 -4.42 26.44 10.14
N GLU A 153 -5.68 26.26 10.53
CA GLU A 153 -6.53 27.34 11.06
C GLU A 153 -6.07 27.79 12.45
N THR A 154 -5.75 26.85 13.34
CA THR A 154 -5.17 27.10 14.66
C THR A 154 -3.86 27.89 14.55
N GLU A 155 -3.02 27.55 13.57
CA GLU A 155 -1.79 28.28 13.32
C GLU A 155 -2.04 29.70 12.80
N LYS A 156 -3.00 29.89 11.89
CA LYS A 156 -3.41 31.21 11.41
C LYS A 156 -3.95 32.09 12.54
N ALA A 157 -4.54 31.49 13.57
CA ALA A 157 -4.97 32.17 14.79
C ALA A 157 -3.83 32.52 15.76
N GLY A 158 -2.58 32.20 15.43
CA GLY A 158 -1.38 32.51 16.24
C GLY A 158 -1.03 31.45 17.29
N LEU A 159 -1.82 30.37 17.41
CA LEU A 159 -1.64 29.30 18.38
C LEU A 159 -0.66 28.24 17.85
N LYS A 160 0.62 28.61 17.73
CA LYS A 160 1.65 27.78 17.06
C LYS A 160 1.91 26.43 17.74
N GLU A 161 1.90 26.39 19.07
CA GLU A 161 2.15 25.18 19.84
C GLU A 161 1.00 24.17 19.64
N ASP A 162 -0.24 24.62 19.79
CA ASP A 162 -1.44 23.83 19.55
C ASP A 162 -1.50 23.29 18.11
N ALA A 163 -1.20 24.13 17.12
CA ALA A 163 -1.11 23.71 15.73
C ALA A 163 -0.05 22.62 15.52
N THR A 164 1.10 22.74 16.18
CA THR A 164 2.17 21.73 16.11
C THR A 164 1.71 20.39 16.67
N LEU A 165 0.97 20.38 17.78
CA LEU A 165 0.36 19.17 18.34
C LEU A 165 -0.64 18.54 17.36
N LEU A 166 -1.47 19.34 16.70
CA LEU A 166 -2.44 18.86 15.71
C LEU A 166 -1.76 18.28 14.46
N TYR A 167 -0.70 18.92 13.95
CA TYR A 167 0.12 18.37 12.87
C TYR A 167 0.77 17.03 13.28
N ALA A 168 1.27 16.93 14.51
CA ALA A 168 1.86 15.69 15.02
C ALA A 168 0.82 14.56 15.14
N GLN A 169 -0.38 14.88 15.63
CA GLN A 169 -1.49 13.95 15.69
C GLN A 169 -1.92 13.47 14.30
N ALA A 170 -2.05 14.38 13.32
CA ALA A 170 -2.34 14.04 11.93
C ALA A 170 -1.23 13.16 11.33
N SER A 171 0.05 13.49 11.59
CA SER A 171 1.20 12.72 11.12
C SER A 171 1.23 11.29 11.65
N ASN A 172 0.84 11.09 12.91
CA ASN A 172 0.73 9.76 13.52
C ASN A 172 -0.36 8.90 12.86
N ALA A 173 -1.45 9.53 12.45
CA ALA A 173 -2.59 8.88 11.81
C ALA A 173 -2.38 8.64 10.30
N ALA A 174 -1.63 9.49 9.60
CA ALA A 174 -1.46 9.39 8.15
C ALA A 174 -0.93 8.01 7.68
N ARG A 175 -1.46 7.52 6.56
CA ARG A 175 -1.01 6.28 5.89
C ARG A 175 -0.66 6.49 4.43
N ASP A 176 -1.25 7.50 3.78
CA ASP A 176 -0.92 7.85 2.42
C ASP A 176 0.42 8.59 2.33
N VAL A 177 1.18 8.25 1.28
CA VAL A 177 2.52 8.79 1.01
C VAL A 177 2.51 10.32 0.95
N ASP A 178 1.51 10.89 0.27
CA ASP A 178 1.42 12.34 0.05
C ASP A 178 1.07 13.10 1.34
N GLN A 179 0.17 12.54 2.17
CA GLN A 179 -0.15 13.10 3.49
C GLN A 179 1.05 13.01 4.43
N ILE A 180 1.73 11.86 4.50
CA ILE A 180 2.93 11.67 5.33
C ILE A 180 4.00 12.68 4.94
N ARG A 181 4.29 12.84 3.64
CA ARG A 181 5.26 13.83 3.15
C ARG A 181 4.89 15.25 3.56
N THR A 182 3.65 15.65 3.30
CA THR A 182 3.17 17.00 3.60
C THR A 182 3.28 17.31 5.10
N LEU A 183 2.87 16.36 5.95
CA LEU A 183 2.93 16.50 7.40
C LEU A 183 4.37 16.47 7.93
N ALA A 184 5.25 15.65 7.35
CA ALA A 184 6.66 15.62 7.70
C ALA A 184 7.35 16.96 7.38
N ASP A 185 7.09 17.54 6.21
CA ASP A 185 7.62 18.86 5.81
C ASP A 185 7.13 19.98 6.74
N LEU A 186 5.85 19.92 7.12
CA LEU A 186 5.26 20.86 8.07
C LEU A 186 5.92 20.73 9.44
N LEU A 187 6.05 19.53 9.99
CA LEU A 187 6.64 19.32 11.31
C LEU A 187 8.14 19.66 11.33
N ALA A 188 8.88 19.37 10.25
CA ALA A 188 10.29 19.75 10.12
C ALA A 188 10.50 21.28 10.20
N LYS A 189 9.65 22.07 9.53
CA LYS A 189 9.68 23.55 9.62
C LYS A 189 9.41 24.08 11.03
N ARG A 190 8.87 23.24 11.92
CA ARG A 190 8.54 23.55 13.32
C ARG A 190 9.51 22.87 14.30
N GLY A 191 10.66 22.40 13.81
CA GLY A 191 11.69 21.79 14.65
C GLY A 191 11.38 20.37 15.13
N GLN A 192 10.36 19.71 14.55
CA GLN A 192 9.97 18.35 14.89
C GLN A 192 10.08 17.42 13.67
N PRO A 193 11.30 17.11 13.17
CA PRO A 193 11.44 16.27 11.99
C PRO A 193 10.85 14.88 12.19
N VAL A 194 10.12 14.38 11.18
CA VAL A 194 9.56 13.02 11.18
C VAL A 194 10.54 12.06 10.52
N ASP A 195 10.84 10.95 11.19
CA ASP A 195 11.55 9.82 10.59
C ASP A 195 10.62 9.08 9.60
N ILE A 196 10.57 9.57 8.35
CA ILE A 196 9.73 9.01 7.27
C ILE A 196 10.07 7.53 7.03
N PRO A 197 11.35 7.10 6.91
CA PRO A 197 11.70 5.69 6.78
C PRO A 197 11.10 4.79 7.85
N ARG A 198 11.17 5.21 9.12
CA ARG A 198 10.55 4.47 10.23
C ARG A 198 9.03 4.54 10.17
N ARG A 199 8.44 5.71 9.94
CA ARG A 199 6.97 5.90 9.87
C ARG A 199 6.33 5.00 8.81
N MET A 200 7.01 4.82 7.69
CA MET A 200 6.52 4.05 6.55
C MET A 200 7.00 2.59 6.56
N GLY A 201 7.95 2.22 7.42
CA GLY A 201 8.45 0.84 7.52
C GLY A 201 9.43 0.46 6.42
N PHE A 202 10.12 1.42 5.80
CA PHE A 202 11.14 1.15 4.80
C PHE A 202 12.33 0.38 5.39
N LEU A 203 12.88 -0.56 4.61
CA LEU A 203 14.09 -1.31 4.96
C LEU A 203 15.32 -0.57 4.43
N MET A 204 16.20 -0.17 5.33
CA MET A 204 17.31 0.76 5.04
C MET A 204 18.69 0.11 5.03
N HIS A 205 18.79 -1.12 5.53
CA HIS A 205 20.03 -1.84 5.79
C HIS A 205 20.00 -3.18 5.06
N TRP A 206 20.99 -3.40 4.20
CA TRP A 206 21.06 -4.53 3.29
C TRP A 206 22.49 -5.09 3.25
N ASP A 207 22.61 -6.40 3.06
CA ASP A 207 23.80 -7.00 2.46
C ASP A 207 23.50 -7.19 0.96
N VAL A 208 24.39 -6.76 0.08
CA VAL A 208 24.22 -6.84 -1.38
C VAL A 208 25.33 -7.65 -2.02
N ILE A 209 25.01 -8.34 -3.11
CA ILE A 209 25.99 -9.07 -3.92
C ILE A 209 25.65 -8.96 -5.41
N GLY A 210 26.69 -8.83 -6.21
CA GLY A 210 26.62 -8.63 -7.64
C GLY A 210 27.89 -7.98 -8.15
N PRO A 211 27.95 -7.68 -9.45
CA PRO A 211 26.92 -7.94 -10.44
C PRO A 211 27.08 -9.33 -11.09
N PHE A 212 25.98 -10.06 -11.23
CA PHE A 212 25.90 -11.29 -12.04
C PHE A 212 25.42 -10.96 -13.47
N ASP A 213 25.51 -11.92 -14.38
CA ASP A 213 25.15 -11.71 -15.78
C ASP A 213 23.62 -11.66 -16.01
N ASN A 214 23.16 -10.71 -16.82
CA ASN A 214 21.79 -10.65 -17.35
C ASN A 214 21.79 -10.49 -18.88
N THR A 215 22.82 -11.01 -19.57
CA THR A 215 22.94 -10.87 -21.02
C THR A 215 21.73 -11.49 -21.71
N GLY A 216 21.10 -10.74 -22.62
CA GLY A 216 19.86 -11.16 -23.28
C GLY A 216 18.70 -11.43 -22.32
N LEU A 217 18.63 -10.71 -21.18
CA LEU A 217 17.59 -10.81 -20.14
C LEU A 217 17.49 -12.18 -19.44
N GLN A 218 18.44 -13.08 -19.68
CA GLN A 218 18.39 -14.44 -19.13
C GLN A 218 18.58 -14.48 -17.61
N GLY A 219 19.22 -13.45 -17.06
CA GLY A 219 19.49 -13.32 -15.64
C GLY A 219 18.23 -13.29 -14.79
N PHE A 220 17.08 -12.86 -15.30
CA PHE A 220 15.80 -12.93 -14.56
C PHE A 220 15.44 -14.37 -14.19
N THR A 221 15.47 -15.29 -15.16
CA THR A 221 15.08 -16.70 -14.99
C THR A 221 16.21 -17.55 -14.43
N LYS A 222 17.47 -17.25 -14.79
CA LYS A 222 18.65 -17.97 -14.30
C LYS A 222 18.75 -17.91 -12.79
N VAL A 223 18.97 -19.08 -12.18
CA VAL A 223 19.20 -19.23 -10.74
C VAL A 223 20.67 -18.96 -10.46
N TYR A 224 20.94 -17.99 -9.58
CA TYR A 224 22.28 -17.71 -9.05
C TYR A 224 22.40 -18.21 -7.61
N PRO A 225 23.61 -18.47 -7.10
CA PRO A 225 23.82 -19.02 -5.76
C PRO A 225 23.06 -18.29 -4.62
N PRO A 226 22.97 -16.94 -4.60
CA PRO A 226 22.18 -16.22 -3.59
C PRO A 226 20.71 -16.64 -3.46
N GLU A 227 20.10 -17.22 -4.50
CA GLU A 227 18.71 -17.70 -4.47
C GLU A 227 18.55 -19.02 -3.70
N THR A 228 19.64 -19.78 -3.56
CA THR A 228 19.62 -21.14 -3.00
C THR A 228 20.36 -21.25 -1.67
N GLU A 229 21.25 -20.32 -1.36
CA GLU A 229 22.03 -20.37 -0.13
C GLU A 229 22.40 -18.99 0.44
N TRP A 230 22.60 -18.96 1.76
CA TRP A 230 23.17 -17.83 2.49
C TRP A 230 24.54 -18.17 3.03
N LYS A 231 25.58 -17.56 2.47
CA LYS A 231 26.94 -17.66 2.96
C LYS A 231 27.59 -16.29 2.84
N ARG A 232 27.75 -15.61 3.98
CA ARG A 232 28.23 -14.22 4.03
C ARG A 232 29.61 -14.06 3.38
N ASP A 233 30.53 -14.98 3.68
CA ASP A 233 31.92 -14.90 3.22
C ASP A 233 32.15 -15.64 1.89
N ALA A 234 31.08 -16.11 1.24
CA ALA A 234 31.20 -16.81 -0.04
C ALA A 234 31.59 -15.88 -1.18
N VAL A 235 32.19 -16.52 -2.19
CA VAL A 235 32.69 -15.91 -3.41
C VAL A 235 32.07 -16.64 -4.57
N TYR A 236 31.49 -15.89 -5.50
CA TYR A 236 30.84 -16.48 -6.67
C TYR A 236 31.38 -15.86 -7.96
N PRO A 237 31.34 -16.59 -9.09
CA PRO A 237 31.57 -15.98 -10.39
C PRO A 237 30.43 -14.99 -10.70
N GLY A 238 30.78 -13.71 -10.85
CA GLY A 238 29.91 -12.66 -11.37
C GLY A 238 30.11 -12.43 -12.87
N LYS A 239 29.62 -11.30 -13.38
CA LYS A 239 29.64 -10.98 -14.81
C LYS A 239 31.06 -10.77 -15.36
N SER A 240 31.90 -10.04 -14.62
CA SER A 240 33.24 -9.64 -15.08
C SER A 240 34.35 -10.02 -14.08
N GLY A 241 34.04 -10.90 -13.12
CA GLY A 241 34.96 -11.29 -12.05
C GLY A 241 34.22 -11.89 -10.85
N GLU A 242 34.95 -12.18 -9.79
CA GLU A 242 34.36 -12.67 -8.54
C GLU A 242 33.50 -11.61 -7.84
N VAL A 243 32.41 -12.04 -7.20
CA VAL A 243 31.51 -11.19 -6.41
C VAL A 243 31.37 -11.73 -4.99
N ARG A 244 31.19 -10.82 -4.04
CA ARG A 244 31.09 -11.10 -2.59
C ARG A 244 29.96 -10.26 -1.99
N TRP A 245 29.41 -10.72 -0.87
CA TRP A 245 28.46 -9.91 -0.11
C TRP A 245 29.16 -8.73 0.53
N GLN A 246 28.51 -7.57 0.50
CA GLN A 246 28.99 -6.35 1.15
C GLN A 246 27.81 -5.55 1.71
N PRO A 247 27.98 -4.80 2.80
CA PRO A 247 26.91 -3.99 3.36
C PRO A 247 26.57 -2.82 2.43
N LEU A 248 25.27 -2.53 2.29
CA LEU A 248 24.73 -1.33 1.66
C LEU A 248 23.65 -0.73 2.56
N MET A 249 23.79 0.54 2.88
CA MET A 249 22.81 1.31 3.63
C MET A 249 22.33 2.46 2.75
N THR A 250 21.05 2.81 2.89
CA THR A 250 20.49 4.01 2.24
C THR A 250 20.03 5.02 3.26
N SER A 251 20.30 6.29 2.98
CA SER A 251 19.76 7.44 3.71
C SER A 251 18.66 8.16 2.94
N ASP A 252 18.17 7.58 1.85
CA ASP A 252 17.06 8.15 1.08
C ASP A 252 15.78 8.19 1.95
N PRO A 253 15.06 9.32 2.02
CA PRO A 253 13.87 9.47 2.87
C PRO A 253 12.74 8.46 2.60
N TYR A 254 12.75 7.81 1.42
CA TYR A 254 11.76 6.82 0.99
C TYR A 254 12.38 5.45 0.75
N GLY A 255 13.57 5.19 1.33
CA GLY A 255 14.19 3.88 1.35
C GLY A 255 14.65 3.37 -0.01
N LYS A 256 14.97 4.26 -0.95
CA LYS A 256 15.56 3.85 -2.22
C LYS A 256 16.96 3.29 -2.03
N VAL A 257 17.15 2.06 -2.48
CA VAL A 257 18.41 1.33 -2.52
C VAL A 257 18.93 1.39 -3.96
N ASP A 258 20.09 2.04 -4.15
CA ASP A 258 20.74 2.17 -5.45
C ASP A 258 21.90 1.16 -5.56
N LEU A 259 21.71 0.15 -6.41
CA LEU A 259 22.71 -0.89 -6.66
C LEU A 259 23.85 -0.41 -7.56
N ASN A 260 23.71 0.75 -8.22
CA ASN A 260 24.83 1.36 -8.95
C ASN A 260 25.93 1.86 -8.02
N LEU A 261 25.62 2.21 -6.76
CA LEU A 261 26.62 2.69 -5.79
C LEU A 261 27.73 1.65 -5.54
N PRO A 262 27.40 0.39 -5.17
CA PRO A 262 28.41 -0.65 -4.97
C PRO A 262 28.95 -1.28 -6.27
N PHE A 263 28.16 -1.34 -7.34
CA PHE A 263 28.47 -2.17 -8.52
C PHE A 263 28.77 -1.38 -9.79
N GLY A 264 28.59 -0.06 -9.78
CA GLY A 264 28.69 0.79 -10.95
C GLY A 264 27.44 0.76 -11.85
N MET A 265 27.39 1.70 -12.79
CA MET A 265 26.29 1.87 -13.75
C MET A 265 26.38 0.88 -14.91
N LEU A 266 26.29 -0.41 -14.59
CA LEU A 266 26.44 -1.50 -15.54
C LEU A 266 25.10 -1.87 -16.19
N LYS A 267 25.19 -2.47 -17.39
CA LYS A 267 24.05 -3.00 -18.14
C LYS A 267 24.09 -4.51 -18.19
N GLU A 268 22.94 -5.10 -18.45
CA GLU A 268 22.76 -6.55 -18.51
C GLU A 268 23.35 -7.22 -17.27
N THR A 269 22.93 -6.76 -16.09
CA THR A 269 23.46 -7.21 -14.81
C THR A 269 22.36 -7.53 -13.80
N VAL A 270 22.63 -8.49 -12.93
CA VAL A 270 21.76 -8.88 -11.82
C VAL A 270 22.46 -8.60 -10.50
N GLY A 271 21.69 -8.20 -9.50
CA GLY A 271 22.17 -7.85 -8.18
C GLY A 271 21.14 -8.32 -7.18
N TYR A 272 21.64 -8.78 -6.04
CA TYR A 272 20.82 -9.26 -4.95
C TYR A 272 21.00 -8.35 -3.75
N ALA A 273 19.91 -8.13 -3.03
CA ALA A 273 19.90 -7.45 -1.75
C ALA A 273 19.18 -8.33 -0.73
N ARG A 274 19.83 -8.56 0.40
CA ARG A 274 19.32 -9.38 1.49
C ARG A 274 19.22 -8.56 2.77
N THR A 275 18.19 -8.82 3.56
CA THR A 275 18.08 -8.31 4.93
C THR A 275 17.33 -9.30 5.81
N THR A 276 17.55 -9.22 7.12
CA THR A 276 16.82 -10.01 8.13
C THR A 276 15.86 -9.09 8.86
N PHE A 277 14.58 -9.48 8.92
CA PHE A 277 13.56 -8.78 9.67
C PHE A 277 13.16 -9.57 10.91
N ASN A 278 13.40 -9.02 12.10
CA ASN A 278 13.06 -9.67 13.36
C ASN A 278 11.65 -9.28 13.82
N ALA A 279 10.67 -10.15 13.58
CA ALA A 279 9.28 -9.90 13.93
C ALA A 279 9.00 -10.23 15.40
N SER A 280 8.29 -9.35 16.11
CA SER A 280 7.90 -9.57 17.51
C SER A 280 6.99 -10.78 17.71
N GLN A 281 6.21 -11.12 16.68
CA GLN A 281 5.27 -12.23 16.67
C GLN A 281 5.07 -12.74 15.25
N GLY A 282 4.53 -13.95 15.12
CA GLY A 282 4.05 -14.45 13.84
C GLY A 282 2.81 -13.66 13.41
N GLN A 283 2.81 -13.12 12.19
CA GLN A 283 1.73 -12.29 11.68
C GLN A 283 1.71 -12.22 10.15
N GLY A 284 0.55 -11.88 9.59
CA GLY A 284 0.45 -11.47 8.19
C GLY A 284 1.01 -10.06 8.01
N VAL A 285 1.76 -9.85 6.94
CA VAL A 285 2.32 -8.55 6.56
C VAL A 285 2.18 -8.35 5.05
N GLU A 286 2.39 -7.13 4.59
CA GLU A 286 2.60 -6.81 3.19
C GLU A 286 4.02 -6.32 2.96
N LEU A 287 4.69 -6.91 1.97
CA LEU A 287 5.92 -6.38 1.38
C LEU A 287 5.50 -5.47 0.24
N ARG A 288 5.73 -4.16 0.39
CA ARG A 288 5.38 -3.16 -0.63
C ARG A 288 6.63 -2.66 -1.34
N LEU A 289 6.76 -3.00 -2.61
CA LEU A 289 7.92 -2.77 -3.46
C LEU A 289 7.65 -1.65 -4.48
N GLY A 290 8.62 -0.77 -4.66
CA GLY A 290 8.78 0.03 -5.88
C GLY A 290 10.10 -0.32 -6.57
N CYS A 291 10.07 -0.58 -7.87
CA CYS A 291 11.26 -0.89 -8.66
C CYS A 291 11.03 -0.56 -10.14
N LYS A 292 12.05 0.00 -10.80
CA LYS A 292 12.02 0.30 -12.26
C LYS A 292 12.45 -0.88 -13.11
N ASN A 293 13.11 -1.85 -12.51
CA ASN A 293 13.82 -2.93 -13.16
C ASN A 293 13.09 -4.25 -12.91
N ALA A 294 13.43 -5.32 -13.64
CA ALA A 294 12.84 -6.62 -13.36
C ALA A 294 13.29 -7.14 -12.00
N TRP A 295 12.40 -7.82 -11.28
CA TRP A 295 12.63 -8.18 -9.89
C TRP A 295 11.99 -9.49 -9.46
N LYS A 296 12.57 -10.12 -8.44
CA LYS A 296 11.99 -11.25 -7.70
C LYS A 296 12.20 -11.06 -6.20
N ILE A 297 11.28 -11.54 -5.38
CA ILE A 297 11.36 -11.48 -3.92
C ILE A 297 11.17 -12.87 -3.34
N TRP A 298 12.00 -13.23 -2.36
CA TRP A 298 11.86 -14.41 -1.53
C TRP A 298 11.70 -14.01 -0.07
N VAL A 299 10.93 -14.81 0.67
CA VAL A 299 10.81 -14.73 2.13
C VAL A 299 11.15 -16.10 2.70
N ASN A 300 12.09 -16.17 3.63
CA ASN A 300 12.55 -17.41 4.27
C ASN A 300 12.96 -18.51 3.28
N GLY A 301 13.53 -18.13 2.13
CA GLY A 301 13.96 -19.05 1.07
C GLY A 301 12.87 -19.47 0.08
N GLU A 302 11.60 -19.11 0.33
CA GLU A 302 10.49 -19.38 -0.58
C GLU A 302 10.27 -18.20 -1.53
N LEU A 303 10.17 -18.48 -2.83
CA LEU A 303 9.86 -17.45 -3.83
C LEU A 303 8.45 -16.93 -3.61
N LEU A 304 8.33 -15.64 -3.30
CA LEU A 304 7.04 -15.00 -3.09
C LEU A 304 6.42 -14.61 -4.44
N PHE A 305 7.14 -13.82 -5.23
CA PHE A 305 6.69 -13.37 -6.54
C PHE A 305 7.84 -12.73 -7.34
N GLY A 306 7.61 -12.48 -8.63
CA GLY A 306 8.49 -11.66 -9.45
C GLY A 306 7.84 -11.17 -10.74
N ARG A 307 8.41 -10.12 -11.32
CA ARG A 307 7.99 -9.57 -12.61
C ARG A 307 9.18 -9.27 -13.49
N ASP A 308 9.12 -9.81 -14.71
CA ASP A 308 10.09 -9.54 -15.77
C ASP A 308 9.70 -8.28 -16.54
N GLU A 309 9.68 -7.16 -15.84
CA GLU A 309 9.22 -5.87 -16.36
C GLU A 309 10.31 -4.80 -16.14
N TYR A 310 10.69 -4.12 -17.23
CA TYR A 310 11.72 -3.08 -17.22
C TYR A 310 11.12 -1.71 -17.58
N HIS A 311 11.63 -0.68 -16.93
CA HIS A 311 11.40 0.75 -17.20
C HIS A 311 9.93 1.20 -17.15
N ARG A 312 9.11 0.57 -16.30
CA ARG A 312 7.67 0.88 -16.13
C ARG A 312 7.40 2.03 -15.16
N GLY A 313 8.37 2.94 -15.00
CA GLY A 313 8.42 3.90 -13.90
C GLY A 313 8.57 3.20 -12.53
N GLN A 314 8.62 4.00 -11.47
CA GLN A 314 8.62 3.51 -10.09
C GLN A 314 7.67 4.37 -9.26
N ARG A 315 6.74 3.71 -8.58
CA ARG A 315 5.91 4.34 -7.56
C ARG A 315 6.16 3.65 -6.23
N ILE A 316 6.01 4.40 -5.14
CA ILE A 316 5.93 3.81 -3.81
C ILE A 316 4.72 2.88 -3.79
N ASP A 317 4.87 1.71 -3.19
CA ASP A 317 3.82 0.68 -3.09
C ASP A 317 3.28 0.21 -4.46
N GLN A 318 4.09 0.26 -5.52
CA GLN A 318 3.69 -0.20 -6.85
C GLN A 318 3.26 -1.66 -6.87
N TYR A 319 3.93 -2.50 -6.09
CA TYR A 319 3.60 -3.90 -5.90
C TYR A 319 3.35 -4.18 -4.42
N ILE A 320 2.20 -4.74 -4.10
CA ILE A 320 1.79 -5.12 -2.74
C ILE A 320 1.75 -6.65 -2.69
N LEU A 321 2.61 -7.25 -1.88
CA LEU A 321 2.79 -8.69 -1.80
C LEU A 321 2.45 -9.17 -0.37
N PRO A 322 1.32 -9.87 -0.18
CA PRO A 322 1.00 -10.49 1.10
C PRO A 322 2.04 -11.55 1.46
N ALA A 323 2.55 -11.53 2.67
CA ALA A 323 3.47 -12.53 3.21
C ALA A 323 3.08 -12.91 4.64
N LYS A 324 3.62 -14.02 5.13
CA LYS A 324 3.48 -14.46 6.52
C LYS A 324 4.86 -14.51 7.17
N PHE A 325 5.02 -13.76 8.26
CA PHE A 325 6.22 -13.83 9.06
C PHE A 325 6.02 -14.78 10.23
N ARG A 326 7.09 -15.49 10.59
CA ARG A 326 7.20 -16.18 11.87
C ARG A 326 7.68 -15.21 12.95
N ALA A 327 7.44 -15.53 14.21
CA ALA A 327 8.10 -14.82 15.31
C ALA A 327 9.63 -14.98 15.19
N GLY A 328 10.38 -13.93 15.49
CA GLY A 328 11.83 -13.92 15.35
C GLY A 328 12.29 -13.58 13.91
N PRO A 329 13.46 -14.08 13.48
CA PRO A 329 14.09 -13.68 12.23
C PRO A 329 13.36 -14.22 10.99
N ASN A 330 13.07 -13.32 10.06
CA ASN A 330 12.58 -13.61 8.72
C ASN A 330 13.58 -13.08 7.69
N GLU A 331 14.04 -13.94 6.80
CA GLU A 331 14.99 -13.58 5.75
C GLU A 331 14.25 -13.05 4.54
N ILE A 332 14.71 -11.92 3.99
CA ILE A 332 14.14 -11.32 2.78
C ILE A 332 15.27 -11.18 1.76
N LEU A 333 15.03 -11.69 0.55
CA LEU A 333 15.95 -11.55 -0.58
C LEU A 333 15.22 -10.87 -1.72
N VAL A 334 15.85 -9.85 -2.30
CA VAL A 334 15.40 -9.17 -3.51
C VAL A 334 16.43 -9.41 -4.59
N LYS A 335 15.98 -9.89 -5.75
CA LYS A 335 16.76 -9.89 -7.01
C LYS A 335 16.31 -8.70 -7.83
N CYS A 336 17.25 -7.95 -8.37
CA CYS A 336 17.00 -6.80 -9.24
C CYS A 336 17.87 -6.91 -10.50
N CYS A 337 17.26 -6.85 -11.68
CA CYS A 337 17.93 -7.10 -12.96
C CYS A 337 17.92 -5.82 -13.82
N GLN A 338 19.07 -5.37 -14.29
CA GLN A 338 19.22 -4.29 -15.27
C GLN A 338 19.33 -4.85 -16.69
N ASN A 339 18.72 -4.20 -17.67
CA ASN A 339 18.74 -4.63 -19.08
C ASN A 339 19.87 -3.95 -19.87
N GLU A 340 19.89 -4.19 -21.18
CA GLU A 340 20.86 -3.72 -22.17
C GLU A 340 20.60 -2.29 -22.66
N GLN A 341 19.45 -1.68 -22.34
CA GLN A 341 19.09 -0.37 -22.87
C GLN A 341 20.07 0.71 -22.38
N THR A 342 20.45 1.63 -23.26
CA THR A 342 21.53 2.61 -23.03
C THR A 342 21.06 4.06 -22.97
N GLN A 343 19.76 4.33 -23.13
CA GLN A 343 19.22 5.69 -23.04
C GLN A 343 19.42 6.25 -21.63
N ASP A 344 19.64 7.56 -21.48
CA ASP A 344 19.97 8.20 -20.20
C ASP A 344 18.94 7.92 -19.08
N TRP A 345 17.67 7.71 -19.44
CA TRP A 345 16.60 7.39 -18.49
C TRP A 345 16.61 5.94 -17.98
N THR A 346 17.46 5.07 -18.52
CA THR A 346 17.55 3.63 -18.20
C THR A 346 18.64 3.29 -17.19
N VAL A 347 19.40 4.30 -16.71
CA VAL A 347 20.58 4.11 -15.85
C VAL A 347 20.22 3.63 -14.45
N GLN A 348 19.01 3.95 -14.00
CA GLN A 348 18.56 3.62 -12.65
C GLN A 348 18.51 2.11 -12.46
N TRP A 349 19.17 1.67 -11.38
CA TRP A 349 19.18 0.29 -10.92
C TRP A 349 18.86 0.29 -9.42
N GLU A 350 17.59 0.56 -9.15
CA GLU A 350 17.13 0.91 -7.81
C GLU A 350 15.84 0.20 -7.45
N PHE A 351 15.66 -0.03 -6.15
CA PHE A 351 14.40 -0.50 -5.60
C PHE A 351 14.15 0.14 -4.23
N GLN A 352 12.93 0.06 -3.73
CA GLN A 352 12.59 0.39 -2.35
C GLN A 352 11.61 -0.65 -1.83
N LEU A 353 11.80 -1.10 -0.59
CA LEU A 353 10.93 -2.08 0.05
C LEU A 353 10.53 -1.61 1.43
N ARG A 354 9.23 -1.66 1.73
CA ARG A 354 8.71 -1.45 3.08
C ARG A 354 7.82 -2.60 3.53
N ILE A 355 7.69 -2.73 4.85
CA ILE A 355 6.86 -3.76 5.49
C ILE A 355 5.77 -3.06 6.30
N CYS A 356 4.52 -3.41 6.01
CA CYS A 356 3.36 -2.82 6.67
C CYS A 356 2.23 -3.83 6.86
N ASP A 357 1.21 -3.46 7.62
CA ASP A 357 -0.07 -4.13 7.62
C ASP A 357 -0.90 -3.73 6.36
N PRO A 358 -2.06 -4.38 6.11
CA PRO A 358 -2.92 -4.02 4.97
C PRO A 358 -3.40 -2.56 4.96
N SER A 359 -3.48 -1.91 6.12
CA SER A 359 -3.81 -0.47 6.23
C SER A 359 -2.62 0.45 5.88
N GLY A 360 -1.47 -0.12 5.52
CA GLY A 360 -0.25 0.63 5.20
C GLY A 360 0.52 1.12 6.43
N ASN A 361 0.13 0.70 7.64
CA ASN A 361 0.84 1.04 8.88
C ASN A 361 2.13 0.24 8.97
N ALA A 362 3.24 0.88 9.32
CA ALA A 362 4.54 0.21 9.40
C ALA A 362 4.53 -0.94 10.42
N VAL A 363 5.03 -2.09 9.99
CA VAL A 363 5.40 -3.19 10.88
C VAL A 363 6.90 -3.11 11.05
N LEU A 364 7.36 -2.87 12.28
CA LEU A 364 8.77 -2.62 12.57
C LEU A 364 9.43 -3.85 13.19
N ALA A 365 10.68 -4.10 12.80
CA ALA A 365 11.50 -5.11 13.44
C ALA A 365 11.79 -4.70 14.89
N VAL A 366 11.87 -5.68 15.79
CA VAL A 366 12.16 -5.46 17.21
C VAL A 366 13.54 -4.82 17.40
N ASP A 367 14.48 -5.19 16.56
CA ASP A 367 15.88 -4.73 16.55
C ASP A 367 16.18 -3.74 15.41
N ARG A 368 15.14 -3.05 14.89
CA ARG A 368 15.29 -2.11 13.77
C ARG A 368 16.45 -1.13 14.04
N PRO A 369 17.52 -1.12 13.21
CA PRO A 369 18.60 -0.17 13.37
C PRO A 369 18.12 1.27 13.12
N PRO A 370 18.86 2.29 13.61
CA PRO A 370 18.58 3.68 13.29
C PRO A 370 18.54 3.93 11.78
N THR A 371 17.67 4.85 11.36
CA THR A 371 17.63 5.34 9.97
C THR A 371 19.00 5.99 9.64
N PRO A 372 19.69 5.53 8.57
CA PRO A 372 20.97 6.12 8.18
C PRO A 372 20.85 7.60 7.86
N GLN A 373 21.75 8.41 8.39
CA GLN A 373 21.83 9.83 8.09
C GLN A 373 22.51 10.03 6.73
N PRO A 374 22.06 11.02 5.92
CA PRO A 374 22.78 11.40 4.72
C PRO A 374 24.23 11.75 5.08
N GLN A 375 25.19 11.10 4.44
CA GLN A 375 26.57 11.56 4.54
C GLN A 375 26.65 12.94 3.89
N GLU A 376 27.22 13.93 4.59
CA GLU A 376 27.55 15.20 3.96
C GLU A 376 28.36 14.89 2.70
N ALA A 377 27.88 15.37 1.56
CA ALA A 377 28.61 15.23 0.32
C ALA A 377 30.01 15.79 0.53
N ARG A 378 31.04 14.93 0.57
CA ARG A 378 32.43 15.38 0.49
C ARG A 378 32.49 16.29 -0.73
N ARG A 379 32.66 17.60 -0.50
CA ARG A 379 32.81 18.59 -1.57
C ARG A 379 33.85 18.02 -2.52
N ARG A 380 33.43 17.64 -3.73
CA ARG A 380 34.36 17.23 -4.78
C ARG A 380 35.35 18.40 -4.92
N PRO A 381 36.67 18.18 -4.83
CA PRO A 381 37.62 19.23 -5.15
C PRO A 381 37.29 19.72 -6.56
N ASN A 382 37.15 21.03 -6.72
CA ASN A 382 37.01 21.64 -8.04
C ASN A 382 38.15 21.10 -8.92
N PRO A 383 37.90 20.54 -10.12
CA PRO A 383 38.99 20.29 -11.04
C PRO A 383 39.69 21.64 -11.27
N ALA A 384 40.97 21.71 -10.92
CA ALA A 384 41.78 22.90 -11.10
C ALA A 384 41.72 23.34 -12.57
N LYS A 385 41.67 24.66 -12.77
CA LYS A 385 41.61 25.35 -14.05
C LYS A 385 42.77 25.02 -14.97
#